data_AF-A0A8X7PBM1-F1
#
_entry.id   AF-A0A8X7PBM1-F1
#
_cell.length_a   1.000
_cell.length_b   1.000
_cell.length_c   1.000
_cell.angle_alpha   90.00
_cell.angle_beta   90.00
_cell.angle_gamma   90.00
#
_symmetry.space_group_name_H-M   'P 1'
#
loop_
_entity.id
_entity.type
_entity.pdbx_description
1 polymer ?
#
loop_
_entity_poly.entity_id
_entity_poly.type
_entity_poly.pdbx_seq_one_letter_code
_entity_poly.pdbx_strand_id
1 'polypeptide(L)'
;MYMVSSFNGLICCVNRVRVREANEFCDLKIWIVNPCTGETLLLPQGRPSFQFEPSVGVAYGSTDYKVFRIYCSGKKVPEEMVFERYDFREGQLDTVYRYTVAYECEVYSSITGVWENIGHVPCVPMYLHLSPFSCGHVFVGGKIYWLSSLDEEALQENRGILMAEIVGNSKDSGILERIVAFSKG
;
A
#
# COMPACT_ATOMS: atom_id res chain seq x y z
N MET A 1 13.67 -8.25 -9.20
CA MET A 1 12.25 -8.49 -9.57
C MET A 1 11.69 -9.51 -8.64
N TYR A 2 10.61 -9.17 -7.95
CA TYR A 2 10.01 -10.00 -6.91
C TYR A 2 8.56 -10.26 -7.26
N MET A 3 8.13 -11.51 -7.13
CA MET A 3 6.75 -11.88 -7.39
C MET A 3 5.86 -11.41 -6.24
N VAL A 4 4.75 -10.75 -6.58
CA VAL A 4 3.68 -10.36 -5.64
C VAL A 4 2.60 -11.44 -5.62
N SER A 5 2.18 -11.90 -6.79
CA SER A 5 1.13 -12.90 -6.96
C SER A 5 1.21 -13.55 -8.34
N SER A 6 0.57 -14.70 -8.48
CA SER A 6 0.29 -15.31 -9.76
C SER A 6 -1.13 -15.87 -9.81
N PHE A 7 -1.76 -15.77 -10.97
CA PHE A 7 -3.08 -16.35 -11.22
C PHE A 7 -3.28 -16.60 -12.70
N ASN A 8 -3.77 -17.80 -13.04
CA ASN A 8 -4.12 -18.21 -14.40
C ASN A 8 -3.07 -17.86 -15.48
N GLY A 9 -1.79 -18.09 -15.17
CA GLY A 9 -0.68 -17.81 -16.08
C GLY A 9 -0.21 -16.35 -16.12
N LEU A 10 -0.85 -15.42 -15.41
CA LEU A 10 -0.34 -14.07 -15.18
C LEU A 10 0.49 -14.02 -13.90
N ILE A 11 1.58 -13.26 -13.94
CA ILE A 11 2.46 -13.00 -12.80
C ILE A 11 2.52 -11.49 -12.57
N CYS A 12 2.21 -11.04 -11.37
CA CYS A 12 2.49 -9.68 -10.93
C CYS A 12 3.85 -9.62 -10.23
N CYS A 13 4.70 -8.70 -10.66
CA CYS A 13 6.06 -8.55 -10.17
C CYS A 13 6.37 -7.09 -9.83
N VAL A 14 7.21 -6.88 -8.82
CA VAL A 14 7.67 -5.56 -8.40
C VAL A 14 9.18 -5.42 -8.46
N ASN A 15 9.63 -4.20 -8.72
CA ASN A 15 11.02 -3.77 -8.64
C ASN A 15 11.11 -2.45 -7.87
N ARG A 16 12.03 -2.37 -6.90
CA ARG A 16 12.29 -1.13 -6.16
C ARG A 16 12.85 -0.06 -7.08
N VAL A 17 12.33 1.15 -6.92
CA VAL A 17 12.91 2.40 -7.37
C VAL A 17 13.30 3.15 -6.10
N ARG A 18 14.61 3.28 -5.86
CA ARG A 18 15.15 4.11 -4.78
C ARG A 18 15.90 5.27 -5.39
N VAL A 19 15.53 6.48 -5.01
CA VAL A 19 16.31 7.69 -5.30
C VAL A 19 16.85 8.19 -3.96
N ARG A 20 18.17 8.14 -3.80
CA ARG A 20 18.86 8.65 -2.60
C ARG A 20 19.10 10.15 -2.77
N GLU A 21 18.06 10.94 -2.53
CA GLU A 21 18.14 12.40 -2.38
C GLU A 21 17.52 12.80 -1.02
N ALA A 22 17.65 14.08 -0.63
CA ALA A 22 17.29 14.61 0.69
C ALA A 22 15.83 14.32 1.15
N ASN A 23 14.94 13.96 0.22
CA ASN A 23 13.60 13.42 0.49
C ASN A 23 13.54 11.97 -0.01
N GLU A 24 13.94 11.00 0.83
CA GLU A 24 14.02 9.59 0.45
C GLU A 24 12.73 9.08 -0.19
N PHE A 25 12.79 8.89 -1.51
CA PHE A 25 11.71 8.36 -2.32
C PHE A 25 11.88 6.84 -2.46
N CYS A 26 10.86 6.10 -2.03
CA CYS A 26 10.82 4.64 -2.10
C CYS A 26 9.56 4.22 -2.82
N ASP A 27 9.65 3.85 -4.10
CA ASP A 27 8.49 3.41 -4.88
C ASP A 27 8.81 2.14 -5.68
N LEU A 28 7.82 1.63 -6.40
CA LEU A 28 7.87 0.37 -7.11
C LEU A 28 7.51 0.56 -8.58
N LYS A 29 8.25 -0.15 -9.45
CA LYS A 29 7.78 -0.49 -10.80
C LYS A 29 7.01 -1.79 -10.72
N ILE A 30 5.76 -1.78 -11.18
CA ILE A 30 4.87 -2.95 -11.17
C ILE A 30 4.75 -3.50 -12.58
N TRP A 31 4.96 -4.81 -12.72
CA TRP A 31 4.96 -5.52 -13.98
C TRP A 31 3.89 -6.61 -13.96
N ILE A 32 3.17 -6.75 -15.07
CA ILE A 32 2.30 -7.89 -15.34
C ILE A 32 2.95 -8.69 -16.46
N VAL A 33 3.24 -9.96 -16.19
CA VAL A 33 3.98 -10.84 -17.08
C VAL A 33 3.12 -12.05 -17.40
N ASN A 34 2.99 -12.37 -18.68
CA ASN A 34 2.43 -13.62 -19.17
C ASN A 34 3.56 -14.49 -19.74
N PRO A 35 4.17 -15.39 -18.94
CA PRO A 35 5.24 -16.27 -19.41
C PRO A 35 4.81 -17.19 -20.57
N CYS A 36 3.52 -17.49 -20.72
CA CYS A 36 3.03 -18.36 -21.80
C CYS A 36 3.03 -17.66 -23.16
N THR A 37 2.78 -16.35 -23.19
CA THR A 37 2.79 -15.55 -24.44
C THR A 37 4.07 -14.75 -24.62
N GLY A 38 4.88 -14.60 -23.56
CA GLY A 38 6.05 -13.72 -23.53
C GLY A 38 5.69 -12.23 -23.35
N GLU A 39 4.40 -11.91 -23.22
CA GLU A 39 3.95 -10.54 -23.04
C GLU A 39 4.35 -10.01 -21.66
N THR A 40 4.86 -8.79 -21.64
CA THR A 40 5.27 -8.10 -20.42
C THR A 40 4.75 -6.67 -20.49
N LEU A 41 4.01 -6.27 -19.46
CA LEU A 41 3.42 -4.95 -19.33
C LEU A 41 3.99 -4.26 -18.08
N LEU A 42 4.63 -3.11 -18.26
CA LEU A 42 4.92 -2.18 -17.18
C LEU A 42 3.68 -1.34 -16.94
N LEU A 43 3.15 -1.38 -15.72
CA LEU A 43 2.04 -0.50 -15.33
C LEU A 43 2.51 0.96 -15.28
N PRO A 44 1.62 1.94 -15.56
CA PRO A 44 1.95 3.35 -15.36
C PRO A 44 2.41 3.59 -13.92
N GLN A 45 3.32 4.54 -13.71
CA GLN A 45 3.75 4.89 -12.36
C GLN A 45 2.58 5.53 -11.61
N GLY A 46 2.30 5.03 -10.41
CA GLY A 46 1.33 5.66 -9.52
C GLY A 46 1.90 6.92 -8.85
N ARG A 47 1.16 7.47 -7.88
CA ARG A 47 1.63 8.56 -7.02
C ARG A 47 2.94 8.24 -6.27
N PRO A 48 3.76 9.22 -5.92
CA PRO A 48 4.99 8.94 -5.19
C PRO A 48 4.73 8.46 -3.75
N SER A 49 5.56 7.53 -3.27
CA SER A 49 5.59 7.11 -1.86
C SER A 49 6.87 7.60 -1.17
N PHE A 50 6.70 8.21 0.00
CA PHE A 50 7.79 8.84 0.75
C PHE A 50 8.19 8.03 1.97
N GLN A 51 9.49 7.71 2.10
CA GLN A 51 10.07 7.00 3.26
C GLN A 51 9.40 5.64 3.61
N PHE A 52 8.51 5.16 2.74
CA PHE A 52 7.74 3.95 2.92
C PHE A 52 7.71 3.21 1.59
N GLU A 53 8.08 1.94 1.62
CA GLU A 53 7.90 1.09 0.47
C GLU A 53 6.42 0.72 0.31
N PRO A 54 5.80 1.00 -0.85
CA PRO A 54 4.41 0.68 -1.05
C PRO A 54 4.11 -0.81 -0.88
N SER A 55 2.98 -1.10 -0.26
CA SER A 55 2.41 -2.45 -0.27
C SER A 55 1.57 -2.64 -1.52
N VAL A 56 1.80 -3.75 -2.23
CA VAL A 56 1.06 -4.09 -3.44
C VAL A 56 0.18 -5.31 -3.18
N GLY A 57 -1.03 -5.28 -3.72
CA GLY A 57 -1.91 -6.44 -3.78
C GLY A 57 -2.66 -6.50 -5.09
N VAL A 58 -3.06 -7.69 -5.52
CA VAL A 58 -3.66 -7.92 -6.82
C VAL A 58 -4.98 -8.67 -6.64
N ALA A 59 -6.00 -8.17 -7.32
CA ALA A 59 -7.30 -8.81 -7.43
C ALA A 59 -7.46 -9.29 -8.88
N TYR A 60 -7.46 -10.60 -9.09
CA TYR A 60 -7.68 -11.18 -10.41
C TYR A 60 -9.17 -11.50 -10.60
N GLY A 61 -9.79 -10.89 -11.61
CA GLY A 61 -11.09 -11.26 -12.13
C GLY A 61 -10.99 -12.42 -13.13
N SER A 62 -12.10 -12.73 -13.79
CA SER A 62 -12.15 -13.75 -14.83
C SER A 62 -11.39 -13.33 -16.09
N THR A 63 -11.41 -12.04 -16.40
CA THR A 63 -10.87 -11.47 -17.66
C THR A 63 -10.03 -10.21 -17.43
N ASP A 64 -10.08 -9.66 -16.23
CA ASP A 64 -9.44 -8.41 -15.83
C ASP A 64 -8.66 -8.60 -14.54
N TYR A 65 -7.88 -7.59 -14.17
CA TYR A 65 -7.25 -7.53 -12.86
C TYR A 65 -7.19 -6.09 -12.37
N LYS A 66 -7.16 -5.96 -11.05
CA LYS A 66 -6.90 -4.70 -10.37
C LYS A 66 -5.65 -4.82 -9.52
N VAL A 67 -4.84 -3.77 -9.49
CA VAL A 67 -3.66 -3.70 -8.64
C VAL A 67 -3.85 -2.58 -7.63
N PHE A 68 -3.77 -2.92 -6.36
CA PHE A 68 -3.87 -2.00 -5.25
C PHE A 68 -2.49 -1.65 -4.76
N ARG A 69 -2.30 -0.36 -4.47
CA ARG A 69 -1.06 0.16 -3.92
C ARG A 69 -1.36 1.03 -2.71
N ILE A 70 -0.84 0.64 -1.56
CA ILE A 70 -0.85 1.44 -0.33
C ILE A 70 0.48 2.17 -0.26
N TYR A 71 0.45 3.50 -0.19
CA TYR A 71 1.65 4.35 -0.22
C TYR A 71 1.61 5.41 0.87
N CYS A 72 2.78 5.90 1.27
CA CYS A 72 2.89 7.04 2.18
C CYS A 72 2.79 8.33 1.36
N SER A 73 1.75 9.12 1.62
CA SER A 73 1.52 10.39 0.91
C SER A 73 2.48 11.50 1.34
N GLY A 74 3.25 11.30 2.41
CA GLY A 74 4.10 12.33 3.04
C GLY A 74 3.32 13.46 3.73
N LYS A 75 1.98 13.44 3.67
CA LYS A 75 1.15 14.39 4.41
C LYS A 75 1.25 14.07 5.90
N LYS A 76 1.51 15.11 6.69
CA LYS A 76 1.50 15.03 8.16
C LYS A 76 0.06 14.94 8.65
N VAL A 77 -0.23 13.99 9.53
CA VAL A 77 -1.50 13.94 10.27
C VAL A 77 -1.39 14.96 11.41
N PRO A 78 -2.17 16.06 11.41
CA PRO A 78 -1.96 17.16 12.35
C PRO A 78 -2.20 16.80 13.82
N GLU A 79 -3.05 15.80 14.07
CA GLU A 79 -3.54 15.43 15.40
C GLU A 79 -2.60 14.47 16.16
N GLU A 80 -1.57 13.93 15.50
CA GLU A 80 -0.64 12.94 16.05
C GLU A 80 0.80 13.44 16.04
N MET A 81 1.02 14.64 16.59
CA MET A 81 2.38 15.11 16.89
C MET A 81 2.85 14.48 18.19
N VAL A 82 3.83 13.59 18.10
CA VAL A 82 4.48 12.99 19.27
C VAL A 82 5.81 13.67 19.49
N PHE A 83 6.06 14.15 20.71
CA PHE A 83 7.39 14.64 21.08
C PHE A 83 8.40 13.51 20.89
N GLU A 84 9.43 13.73 20.08
CA GLU A 84 10.46 12.73 19.82
C GLU A 84 11.68 12.96 20.71
N ARG A 85 12.25 14.17 20.63
CA ARG A 85 13.46 14.54 21.39
C ARG A 85 13.69 16.05 21.36
N TYR A 86 14.66 16.49 22.15
CA TYR A 86 15.27 17.80 21.98
C TYR A 86 16.53 17.68 21.12
N ASP A 87 16.70 18.56 20.13
CA ASP A 87 17.93 18.72 19.35
C ASP A 87 18.59 20.05 19.78
N PHE A 88 19.89 20.03 20.08
CA PHE A 88 20.65 21.26 20.23
C PHE A 88 21.32 21.62 18.91
N ARG A 89 20.86 22.69 18.27
CA ARG A 89 21.47 23.22 17.04
C ARG A 89 21.87 24.67 17.26
N GLU A 90 23.11 25.00 16.92
CA GLU A 90 23.66 26.36 16.99
C GLU A 90 23.42 27.08 18.34
N GLY A 91 23.47 26.34 19.46
CA GLY A 91 23.29 26.90 20.81
C GLY A 91 21.82 27.13 21.22
N GLN A 92 20.85 26.76 20.39
CA GLN A 92 19.43 26.80 20.70
C GLN A 92 18.87 25.38 20.92
N LEU A 93 18.05 25.22 21.96
CA LEU A 93 17.29 24.00 22.22
C LEU A 93 16.07 23.99 21.31
N ASP A 94 16.03 23.06 20.35
CA ASP A 94 14.90 22.86 19.45
C ASP A 94 14.12 21.60 19.84
N THR A 95 12.80 21.66 19.71
CA THR A 95 11.91 20.54 20.06
C THR A 95 11.53 19.79 18.79
N VAL A 96 11.99 18.55 18.66
CA VAL A 96 11.71 17.70 17.50
C VAL A 96 10.43 16.92 17.78
N TYR A 97 9.43 17.13 16.94
CA TYR A 97 8.20 16.35 16.92
C TYR A 97 8.25 15.33 15.79
N ARG A 98 7.88 14.08 16.09
CA ARG A 98 7.59 13.06 15.09
C ARG A 98 6.13 13.21 14.70
N TYR A 99 5.89 13.25 13.39
CA TYR A 99 4.54 13.28 12.84
C TYR A 99 4.16 11.88 12.41
N THR A 100 2.93 11.46 12.69
CA THR A 100 2.34 10.36 11.93
C THR A 100 2.13 10.80 10.48
N VAL A 101 2.58 9.97 9.54
CA VAL A 101 2.40 10.21 8.10
C VAL A 101 1.12 9.52 7.62
N ALA A 102 0.39 10.20 6.73
CA ALA A 102 -0.85 9.66 6.19
C ALA A 102 -0.56 8.65 5.08
N TYR A 103 -1.22 7.50 5.17
CA TYR A 103 -1.20 6.45 4.16
C TYR A 103 -2.45 6.55 3.30
N GLU A 104 -2.28 6.39 1.99
CA GLU A 104 -3.36 6.40 1.02
C GLU A 104 -3.31 5.13 0.19
N CYS A 105 -4.45 4.73 -0.37
CA CYS A 105 -4.51 3.64 -1.33
C CYS A 105 -4.97 4.16 -2.69
N GLU A 106 -4.44 3.55 -3.73
CA GLU A 106 -4.91 3.71 -5.10
C GLU A 106 -5.04 2.35 -5.78
N VAL A 107 -5.87 2.32 -6.81
CA VAL A 107 -6.18 1.13 -7.59
C VAL A 107 -5.91 1.38 -9.06
N TYR A 108 -5.16 0.49 -9.69
CA TYR A 108 -5.06 0.37 -11.13
C TYR A 108 -6.09 -0.64 -11.61
N SER A 109 -6.79 -0.33 -12.69
CA SER A 109 -7.70 -1.27 -13.37
C SER A 109 -7.16 -1.63 -14.75
N SER A 110 -7.06 -2.92 -15.06
CA SER A 110 -6.64 -3.38 -16.40
C SER A 110 -7.67 -3.02 -17.48
N ILE A 111 -8.90 -2.69 -17.10
CA ILE A 111 -9.96 -2.27 -18.03
C ILE A 111 -9.75 -0.84 -18.48
N THR A 112 -9.43 0.07 -17.55
CA THR A 112 -9.30 1.50 -17.84
C THR A 112 -7.86 1.92 -18.10
N GLY A 113 -6.89 1.14 -17.62
CA GLY A 113 -5.47 1.43 -17.76
C GLY A 113 -4.98 2.60 -16.89
N VAL A 114 -5.77 3.05 -15.91
CA VAL A 114 -5.45 4.22 -15.06
C VAL A 114 -5.45 3.87 -13.58
N TRP A 115 -4.72 4.68 -12.80
CA TRP A 115 -4.75 4.68 -11.34
C TRP A 115 -5.81 5.63 -10.81
N GLU A 116 -6.59 5.18 -9.83
CA GLU A 116 -7.59 5.97 -9.12
C GLU A 116 -7.29 5.93 -7.62
N ASN A 117 -7.32 7.08 -6.94
CA ASN A 117 -7.11 7.13 -5.50
C ASN A 117 -8.40 6.81 -4.75
N ILE A 118 -8.33 5.89 -3.81
CA ILE A 118 -9.49 5.30 -3.13
C ILE A 118 -9.58 5.74 -1.66
N GLY A 119 -8.68 6.66 -1.24
CA GLY A 119 -8.73 7.33 0.05
C GLY A 119 -7.68 6.90 1.06
N HIS A 120 -7.90 7.34 2.30
CA HIS A 120 -6.99 7.15 3.43
C HIS A 120 -7.03 5.72 3.95
N VAL A 121 -5.85 5.20 4.30
CA VAL A 121 -5.66 3.86 4.86
C VAL A 121 -5.44 4.01 6.37
N PRO A 122 -6.31 3.45 7.22
CA PRO A 122 -6.27 3.66 8.67
C PRO A 122 -5.08 3.00 9.36
N CYS A 123 -4.46 1.98 8.77
CA CYS A 123 -3.26 1.33 9.29
C CYS A 123 -2.42 0.73 8.17
N VAL A 124 -1.11 0.54 8.37
CA VAL A 124 -0.26 -0.05 7.34
C VAL A 124 -0.30 -1.58 7.38
N PRO A 125 -0.15 -2.26 6.23
CA PRO A 125 0.12 -3.70 6.21
C PRO A 125 1.34 -4.04 7.05
N MET A 126 1.30 -5.20 7.71
CA MET A 126 2.37 -5.70 8.56
C MET A 126 3.67 -5.80 7.76
N TYR A 127 4.71 -5.12 8.24
CA TYR A 127 6.03 -5.18 7.65
C TYR A 127 6.79 -6.41 8.16
N LEU A 128 7.09 -7.35 7.26
CA LEU A 128 7.96 -8.47 7.58
C LEU A 128 9.39 -8.08 7.20
N HIS A 129 10.25 -7.77 8.18
CA HIS A 129 11.66 -7.41 7.95
C HIS A 129 12.46 -8.46 7.18
N LEU A 130 12.02 -9.73 7.20
CA LEU A 130 12.63 -10.85 6.49
C LEU A 130 12.07 -11.02 5.06
N SER A 131 10.95 -10.37 4.75
CA SER A 131 10.44 -10.30 3.38
C SER A 131 10.99 -9.04 2.72
N PRO A 132 11.57 -9.15 1.51
CA PRO A 132 12.03 -7.97 0.82
C PRO A 132 10.88 -7.02 0.45
N PHE A 133 9.60 -7.40 0.55
CA PHE A 133 8.42 -6.54 0.29
C PHE A 133 7.22 -6.86 1.20
N SER A 134 6.46 -5.83 1.57
CA SER A 134 5.20 -5.91 2.34
C SER A 134 3.99 -6.25 1.44
N CYS A 135 4.05 -7.37 0.72
CA CYS A 135 3.04 -7.75 -0.30
C CYS A 135 2.13 -8.94 0.12
N GLY A 136 1.98 -9.19 1.42
CA GLY A 136 1.17 -10.29 1.96
C GLY A 136 -0.34 -10.05 1.89
N HIS A 137 -0.89 -9.97 0.69
CA HIS A 137 -2.32 -9.78 0.44
C HIS A 137 -3.05 -11.10 0.19
N VAL A 138 -4.36 -11.11 0.40
CA VAL A 138 -5.28 -12.19 0.02
C VAL A 138 -6.43 -11.59 -0.77
N PHE A 139 -6.81 -12.22 -1.88
CA PHE A 139 -8.01 -11.85 -2.64
C PHE A 139 -9.02 -13.01 -2.60
N VAL A 140 -10.17 -12.79 -1.94
CA VAL A 140 -11.20 -13.82 -1.78
C VAL A 140 -12.59 -13.18 -1.68
N GLY A 141 -13.58 -13.78 -2.34
CA GLY A 141 -14.97 -13.30 -2.30
C GLY A 141 -15.16 -11.89 -2.85
N GLY A 142 -14.36 -11.49 -3.85
CA GLY A 142 -14.40 -10.15 -4.43
C GLY A 142 -13.73 -9.06 -3.57
N LYS A 143 -13.11 -9.43 -2.45
CA LYS A 143 -12.47 -8.50 -1.51
C LYS A 143 -10.98 -8.78 -1.39
N ILE A 144 -10.20 -7.73 -1.18
CA ILE A 144 -8.75 -7.83 -0.97
C ILE A 144 -8.39 -7.45 0.47
N TYR A 145 -7.48 -8.21 1.05
CA TYR A 145 -7.13 -8.15 2.46
C TYR A 145 -5.61 -8.04 2.62
N TRP A 146 -5.17 -7.28 3.62
CA TRP A 146 -3.81 -7.31 4.14
C TRP A 146 -3.85 -7.60 5.64
N LEU A 147 -2.88 -8.34 6.14
CA LEU A 147 -2.67 -8.44 7.58
C LEU A 147 -2.00 -7.15 8.06
N SER A 148 -2.48 -6.60 9.16
CA SER A 148 -1.91 -5.42 9.81
C SER A 148 -1.65 -5.72 11.28
N SER A 149 -0.63 -5.10 11.88
CA SER A 149 -0.50 -5.09 13.34
C SER A 149 -1.21 -3.82 13.82
N LEU A 150 -2.31 -3.99 14.55
CA LEU A 150 -2.90 -2.89 15.29
C LEU A 150 -2.34 -3.00 16.70
N ASP A 151 -1.19 -2.37 16.96
CA ASP A 151 -0.87 -1.79 18.27
C ASP A 151 0.52 -1.16 18.25
N GLU A 152 0.59 0.12 18.67
CA GLU A 152 1.81 0.77 19.15
C GLU A 152 2.05 0.50 20.66
N GLU A 153 1.13 -0.16 21.36
CA GLU A 153 1.35 -0.56 22.75
C GLU A 153 1.90 -1.99 22.82
N ALA A 154 3.17 -2.07 23.21
CA ALA A 154 3.88 -3.31 23.44
C ALA A 154 3.06 -4.28 24.32
N LEU A 155 2.92 -5.53 23.85
CA LEU A 155 2.49 -6.71 24.59
C LEU A 155 0.98 -6.92 24.82
N GLN A 156 0.10 -6.64 23.85
CA GLN A 156 -1.20 -7.31 23.79
C GLN A 156 -1.62 -7.67 22.36
N GLU A 157 -2.28 -8.83 22.24
CA GLU A 157 -2.41 -9.64 21.02
C GLU A 157 -3.41 -9.11 19.97
N ASN A 158 -3.40 -7.83 19.60
CA ASN A 158 -4.32 -7.32 18.58
C ASN A 158 -3.79 -7.47 17.16
N ARG A 159 -4.17 -8.58 16.52
CA ARG A 159 -3.92 -8.83 15.08
C ARG A 159 -5.10 -8.31 14.26
N GLY A 160 -4.97 -7.09 13.73
CA GLY A 160 -5.95 -6.52 12.81
C GLY A 160 -5.85 -7.08 11.39
N ILE A 161 -6.98 -7.22 10.71
CA ILE A 161 -6.98 -7.43 9.25
C ILE A 161 -7.45 -6.14 8.61
N LEU A 162 -6.61 -5.57 7.76
CA LEU A 162 -7.02 -4.45 6.92
C LEU A 162 -7.80 -5.01 5.74
N MET A 163 -9.05 -4.58 5.61
CA MET A 163 -9.94 -4.94 4.51
C MET A 163 -10.03 -3.74 3.56
N ALA A 164 -9.65 -3.93 2.30
CA ALA A 164 -10.16 -3.08 1.24
C ALA A 164 -11.33 -3.82 0.59
N GLU A 165 -12.55 -3.32 0.83
CA GLU A 165 -13.73 -3.89 0.21
C GLU A 165 -13.94 -3.26 -1.17
N ILE A 166 -13.83 -4.09 -2.21
CA ILE A 166 -14.15 -3.71 -3.58
C ILE A 166 -15.57 -4.19 -3.86
N VAL A 167 -16.58 -3.38 -3.57
CA VAL A 167 -17.96 -3.70 -3.97
C VAL A 167 -18.15 -3.35 -5.45
N GLY A 168 -17.94 -4.32 -6.33
CA GLY A 168 -18.36 -4.20 -7.72
C GLY A 168 -19.82 -4.63 -7.86
N ASN A 169 -20.76 -3.67 -7.86
CA ASN A 169 -22.10 -3.95 -8.38
C ASN A 169 -22.19 -3.39 -9.80
N SER A 170 -22.38 -4.28 -10.78
CA SER A 170 -22.70 -3.86 -12.13
C SER A 170 -24.10 -3.24 -12.11
N LYS A 171 -24.18 -2.00 -12.60
CA LYS A 171 -25.36 -1.14 -12.82
C LYS A 171 -25.47 -0.02 -11.77
N ASP A 172 -25.31 1.19 -12.31
CA ASP A 172 -25.55 2.50 -11.70
C ASP A 172 -24.41 3.11 -10.86
N SER A 173 -23.59 3.90 -11.58
CA SER A 173 -23.01 5.18 -11.16
C SER A 173 -22.85 5.44 -9.65
N GLY A 174 -21.78 4.91 -9.07
CA GLY A 174 -21.28 5.32 -7.76
C GLY A 174 -20.66 4.17 -6.97
N ILE A 175 -19.53 3.64 -7.44
CA ILE A 175 -18.74 2.69 -6.63
C ILE A 175 -18.08 3.48 -5.51
N LEU A 176 -18.55 3.28 -4.27
CA LEU A 176 -17.85 3.73 -3.08
C LEU A 176 -16.80 2.67 -2.73
N GLU A 177 -15.56 2.92 -3.16
CA GLU A 177 -14.41 2.15 -2.68
C GLU A 177 -14.13 2.59 -1.24
N ARG A 178 -14.27 1.67 -0.28
CA ARG A 178 -14.07 1.97 1.13
C ARG A 178 -13.02 1.05 1.72
N ILE A 179 -12.03 1.66 2.37
CA ILE A 179 -11.02 0.98 3.17
C ILE A 179 -11.55 0.88 4.59
N VAL A 180 -11.59 -0.33 5.15
CA VAL A 180 -12.09 -0.58 6.50
C VAL A 180 -11.11 -1.48 7.25
N ALA A 181 -10.68 -1.07 8.44
CA ALA A 181 -9.90 -1.92 9.33
C ALA A 181 -10.84 -2.63 10.31
N PHE A 182 -10.58 -3.92 10.57
CA PHE A 182 -11.27 -4.67 11.62
C PHE A 182 -10.24 -5.40 12.50
N SER A 183 -10.48 -5.42 13.80
CA SER A 183 -9.85 -6.37 14.73
C SER A 183 -10.90 -7.40 15.11
N LYS A 184 -10.59 -8.69 14.99
CA LYS A 184 -11.37 -9.75 15.64
C LYS A 184 -10.63 -10.12 16.92
N GLY A 185 -11.22 -9.74 18.05
CA GLY A 185 -10.92 -10.32 19.36
C GLY A 185 -11.49 -11.73 19.49
#